data_AF-A0A7X8UDS8-F1
#
_entry.id   AF-A0A7X8UDS8-F1
#
_cell.length_a   1.000
_cell.length_b   1.000
_cell.length_c   1.000
_cell.angle_alpha   90.00
_cell.angle_beta   90.00
_cell.angle_gamma   90.00
#
_symmetry.space_group_name_H-M   'P 1'
#
loop_
_entity.id
_entity.type
_entity.pdbx_description
1 polymer ?
#
loop_
_entity_poly.entity_id
_entity_poly.type
_entity_poly.pdbx_seq_one_letter_code
_entity_poly.pdbx_strand_id
1 'polypeptide(L)'
;ASVFHADLVRAIELEASFDFIAVGSYGLTTRTSGEVRLLKDLDESPEGRDVIIVEDIVDTGLTLDYLVQCLRMREPASLRTAALLDKPSRRQREVPIDYLGFEIDDRFVVGYGLDYGQHYRNLPDIHLLGN
;
A
#
# COMPACT_ATOMS: atom_id res chain seq x y z
N ALA A 1 2.70 -3.54 -3.54
CA ALA A 1 3.86 -3.03 -2.77
C ALA A 1 5.16 -3.86 -2.86
N SER A 2 5.16 -5.15 -3.23
CA SER A 2 6.31 -6.06 -3.00
C SER A 2 7.68 -5.60 -3.53
N VAL A 3 7.73 -5.01 -4.73
CA VAL A 3 8.99 -4.51 -5.33
C VAL A 3 9.52 -3.32 -4.53
N PHE A 4 8.69 -2.29 -4.33
CA PHE A 4 9.05 -1.14 -3.49
C PHE A 4 9.45 -1.56 -2.07
N HIS A 5 8.71 -2.47 -1.45
CA HIS A 5 9.04 -3.01 -0.14
C HIS A 5 10.43 -3.65 -0.13
N ALA A 6 10.75 -4.50 -1.11
CA ALA A 6 12.06 -5.17 -1.18
C ALA A 6 13.22 -4.18 -1.32
N ASP A 7 13.04 -3.08 -2.06
CA ASP A 7 14.04 -2.03 -2.17
C ASP A 7 14.12 -1.17 -0.90
N LEU A 8 12.98 -0.83 -0.31
CA LEU A 8 12.91 -0.07 0.94
C LEU A 8 13.60 -0.79 2.10
N VAL A 9 13.29 -2.07 2.33
CA VAL A 9 13.89 -2.83 3.45
C VAL A 9 15.39 -3.04 3.27
N ARG A 10 15.89 -3.14 2.03
CA ARG A 10 17.34 -3.20 1.76
C ARG A 10 18.06 -1.87 2.01
N ALA A 11 17.34 -0.76 1.97
CA ALA A 11 17.86 0.57 2.24
C ALA A 11 17.78 0.97 3.74
N ILE A 12 17.10 0.18 4.58
CA ILE A 12 16.98 0.42 6.02
C ILE A 12 18.18 -0.19 6.74
N GLU A 13 18.98 0.65 7.40
CA GLU A 13 20.16 0.23 8.18
C GLU A 13 19.83 -0.11 9.66
N LEU A 14 18.60 -0.58 9.90
CA LEU A 14 18.10 -0.97 11.22
C LEU A 14 17.71 -2.45 11.20
N GLU A 15 17.71 -3.08 12.38
CA GLU A 15 17.11 -4.40 12.52
C GLU A 15 15.60 -4.30 12.30
N ALA A 16 15.10 -4.99 11.28
CA ALA A 16 13.71 -4.96 10.88
C ALA A 16 13.20 -6.35 10.51
N SER A 17 12.00 -6.68 10.96
CA SER A 17 11.19 -7.79 10.47
C SER A 17 10.20 -7.29 9.42
N PHE A 18 9.81 -8.13 8.47
CA PHE A 18 8.71 -7.83 7.55
C PHE A 18 7.68 -8.96 7.54
N ASP A 19 6.44 -8.57 7.27
CA ASP A 19 5.29 -9.46 7.16
C ASP A 19 4.38 -8.93 6.03
N PHE A 20 3.44 -9.74 5.57
CA PHE A 20 2.56 -9.41 4.45
C PHE A 20 1.09 -9.61 4.81
N ILE A 21 0.32 -8.55 4.64
CA ILE A 21 -1.14 -8.60 4.62
C ILE A 21 -1.61 -8.70 3.16
N ALA A 22 -2.57 -9.58 2.90
CA ALA A 22 -3.26 -9.61 1.63
C ALA A 22 -4.73 -9.22 1.83
N VAL A 23 -5.20 -8.26 1.04
CA VAL A 23 -6.60 -7.83 1.02
C VAL A 23 -7.20 -7.97 -0.37
N GLY A 24 -8.50 -8.21 -0.44
CA GLY A 24 -9.26 -8.23 -1.68
C GLY A 24 -10.51 -7.37 -1.58
N SER A 25 -11.07 -6.94 -2.72
CA SER A 25 -12.35 -6.24 -2.78
C SER A 25 -13.52 -7.21 -2.75
N TYR A 26 -14.61 -6.86 -2.06
CA TYR A 26 -15.88 -7.58 -2.19
C TYR A 26 -16.56 -7.25 -3.54
N GLY A 27 -16.46 -8.14 -4.53
CA GLY A 27 -17.25 -8.09 -5.78
C GLY A 27 -16.46 -7.93 -7.09
N LEU A 28 -17.05 -8.41 -8.18
CA LEU A 28 -16.52 -8.38 -9.57
C LEU A 28 -16.73 -7.03 -10.30
N THR A 29 -17.33 -6.04 -9.64
CA THR A 29 -17.68 -4.75 -10.23
C THR A 29 -16.61 -3.70 -9.96
N THR A 30 -16.27 -2.91 -10.98
CA THR A 30 -15.23 -1.85 -11.01
C THR A 30 -15.47 -0.66 -10.06
N ARG A 31 -16.46 -0.73 -9.17
CA ARG A 31 -16.70 0.22 -8.08
C ARG A 31 -16.58 -0.51 -6.76
N THR A 32 -15.52 -0.21 -6.01
CA THR A 32 -15.34 -0.70 -4.65
C THR A 32 -16.40 -0.09 -3.75
N SER A 33 -17.17 -0.91 -3.05
CA SER A 33 -18.04 -0.48 -1.94
C SER A 33 -17.26 0.12 -0.76
N GLY A 34 -15.92 0.05 -0.80
CA GLY A 34 -15.03 0.31 0.32
C GLY A 34 -14.90 -0.89 1.25
N GLU A 35 -15.65 -1.97 1.03
CA GLU A 35 -15.52 -3.20 1.80
C GLU A 35 -14.28 -3.97 1.34
N VAL A 36 -13.33 -4.11 2.27
CA VAL A 36 -12.08 -4.82 2.11
C VAL A 36 -12.17 -6.16 2.84
N ARG A 37 -11.84 -7.26 2.17
CA ARG A 37 -11.73 -8.60 2.77
C ARG A 37 -10.28 -8.91 3.08
N LEU A 38 -9.99 -9.31 4.31
CA LEU A 38 -8.70 -9.89 4.66
C LEU A 38 -8.56 -11.30 4.07
N LEU A 39 -7.55 -11.50 3.23
CA LEU A 39 -7.22 -12.79 2.59
C LEU A 39 -6.07 -13.50 3.31
N LYS A 40 -5.08 -12.73 3.78
CA LYS A 40 -4.00 -13.17 4.67
C LYS A 40 -3.79 -12.10 5.74
N ASP A 41 -3.74 -12.54 6.98
CA ASP A 41 -3.38 -11.71 8.13
C ASP A 41 -1.88 -11.82 8.44
N LEU A 42 -1.40 -10.94 9.32
CA LEU A 42 -0.06 -10.99 9.90
C LEU A 42 0.19 -12.33 10.61
N ASP A 43 1.38 -12.86 10.44
CA ASP A 43 1.86 -14.04 11.15
C ASP A 43 2.32 -13.68 12.57
N GLU A 44 2.84 -12.46 12.79
CA GLU A 44 3.25 -11.94 14.11
C GLU A 44 2.34 -10.80 14.59
N SER A 45 2.12 -10.75 15.91
CA SER A 45 1.36 -9.64 16.52
C SER A 45 2.12 -8.31 16.39
N PRO A 46 1.46 -7.22 15.94
CA PRO A 46 2.05 -5.89 15.91
C PRO A 46 2.00 -5.18 17.28
N GLU A 47 1.37 -5.78 18.30
CA GLU A 47 1.21 -5.18 19.63
C GLU A 47 2.55 -4.72 20.22
N GLY A 48 2.61 -3.46 20.64
CA GLY A 48 3.81 -2.86 21.22
C GLY A 48 4.99 -2.68 20.24
N ARG A 49 4.80 -2.88 18.93
CA ARG A 49 5.84 -2.69 17.91
C ARG A 49 5.71 -1.36 17.18
N ASP A 50 6.82 -0.86 16.66
CA ASP A 50 6.83 0.21 15.67
C ASP A 50 6.55 -0.37 14.28
N VAL A 51 5.42 0.01 13.68
CA VAL A 51 4.92 -0.59 12.42
C VAL A 51 4.87 0.45 11.32
N ILE A 52 5.39 0.09 10.14
CA ILE A 52 5.26 0.87 8.90
C ILE A 52 4.46 0.04 7.89
N ILE A 53 3.29 0.55 7.48
CA ILE A 53 2.55 -0.01 6.35
C ILE A 53 3.21 0.47 5.06
N VAL A 54 3.58 -0.45 4.17
CA VAL A 54 4.23 -0.13 2.89
C VAL A 54 3.26 -0.37 1.73
N GLU A 55 2.93 0.69 1.01
CA GLU A 55 2.05 0.68 -0.16
C GLU A 55 2.81 1.03 -1.45
N ASP A 56 2.37 0.49 -2.58
CA ASP A 56 2.87 0.94 -3.89
C ASP A 56 2.20 2.23 -4.34
N ILE A 57 0.88 2.35 -4.21
CA ILE A 57 0.15 3.55 -4.59
C ILE A 57 -1.03 3.82 -3.66
N VAL A 58 -1.13 5.05 -3.18
CA VAL A 58 -2.35 5.51 -2.49
C VAL A 58 -3.20 6.31 -3.47
N ASP A 59 -4.38 5.75 -3.74
CA ASP A 59 -5.32 6.29 -4.73
C ASP A 59 -6.51 6.94 -4.00
N THR A 60 -7.63 6.24 -3.87
CA THR A 60 -8.79 6.74 -3.10
C THR A 60 -8.54 6.85 -1.60
N GLY A 61 -7.52 6.15 -1.08
CA GLY A 61 -7.20 6.07 0.35
C GLY A 61 -8.06 5.06 1.14
N LEU A 62 -9.07 4.45 0.52
CA LEU A 62 -10.00 3.54 1.21
C LEU A 62 -9.32 2.31 1.83
N THR A 63 -8.48 1.63 1.05
CA THR A 63 -7.76 0.43 1.52
C THR A 63 -6.77 0.77 2.64
N LEU A 64 -5.99 1.84 2.47
CA LEU A 64 -5.01 2.24 3.46
C LEU A 64 -5.68 2.70 4.76
N ASP A 65 -6.78 3.45 4.68
CA ASP A 65 -7.58 3.84 5.86
C ASP A 65 -8.09 2.60 6.61
N TYR A 66 -8.64 1.61 5.89
CA TYR A 66 -9.06 0.34 6.48
C TYR A 66 -7.90 -0.35 7.21
N LEU A 67 -6.74 -0.50 6.57
CA LEU A 67 -5.57 -1.14 7.17
C LEU A 67 -5.07 -0.37 8.40
N VAL A 68 -5.02 0.95 8.34
CA VAL A 68 -4.64 1.82 9.46
C VAL A 68 -5.59 1.62 10.64
N GLN A 69 -6.90 1.60 10.41
CA GLN A 69 -7.89 1.36 11.46
C GLN A 69 -7.75 -0.05 12.05
N CYS A 70 -7.61 -1.08 11.21
CA CYS A 70 -7.43 -2.46 11.64
C CYS A 70 -6.17 -2.65 12.48
N LEU A 71 -5.03 -2.07 12.09
CA LEU A 71 -3.78 -2.22 12.81
C LEU A 71 -3.71 -1.37 14.06
N ARG A 72 -4.32 -0.17 14.09
CA ARG A 72 -4.42 0.63 15.34
C ARG A 72 -5.14 -0.10 16.45
N MET A 73 -6.17 -0.87 16.13
CA MET A 73 -6.90 -1.69 17.12
C MET A 73 -6.07 -2.83 17.72
N ARG A 74 -4.90 -3.14 17.13
CA ARG A 74 -3.95 -4.14 17.64
C ARG A 74 -2.85 -3.53 18.50
N GLU A 75 -2.99 -2.25 18.84
CA GLU A 75 -2.14 -1.53 19.80
C GLU A 75 -0.63 -1.59 19.50
N PRO A 76 -0.19 -1.26 18.27
CA PRO A 76 1.22 -1.04 18.01
C PRO A 76 1.74 0.16 18.83
N ALA A 77 3.03 0.15 19.18
CA ALA A 77 3.67 1.28 19.86
C ALA A 77 3.65 2.54 18.97
N SER A 78 3.86 2.36 17.66
CA SER A 78 3.62 3.40 16.67
C SER A 78 3.14 2.79 15.34
N LEU A 79 2.35 3.55 14.60
CA LEU A 79 1.89 3.16 13.26
C LEU A 79 2.14 4.31 12.29
N ARG A 80 2.93 4.04 11.26
CA ARG A 80 3.27 4.95 10.17
C ARG A 80 2.95 4.31 8.81
N THR A 81 2.93 5.13 7.77
CA THR A 81 2.67 4.69 6.39
C THR A 81 3.78 5.18 5.47
N ALA A 82 4.18 4.31 4.55
CA ALA A 82 5.09 4.62 3.46
C ALA A 82 4.41 4.27 2.13
N ALA A 83 4.40 5.19 1.19
CA ALA A 83 3.85 4.98 -0.14
C ALA A 83 4.86 5.38 -1.20
N LEU A 84 5.03 4.55 -2.22
CA LEU A 84 5.84 4.94 -3.37
C LEU A 84 5.17 6.06 -4.17
N LEU A 85 3.88 5.91 -4.47
CA LEU A 85 3.09 6.87 -5.24
C LEU A 85 1.88 7.37 -4.46
N ASP A 86 1.53 8.65 -4.65
CA ASP A 86 0.27 9.21 -4.18
C ASP A 86 -0.49 9.93 -5.32
N LYS A 87 -1.82 9.80 -5.32
CA LYS A 87 -2.75 10.52 -6.19
C LYS A 87 -3.75 11.35 -5.37
N PRO A 88 -3.35 12.51 -4.84
CA PRO A 88 -4.23 13.34 -4.01
C PRO A 88 -5.55 13.69 -4.68
N SER A 89 -5.55 13.90 -6.00
CA SER A 89 -6.75 14.25 -6.78
C SER A 89 -7.85 13.19 -6.75
N ARG A 90 -7.53 11.94 -6.39
CA ARG A 90 -8.47 10.82 -6.28
C ARG A 90 -8.92 10.49 -4.87
N ARG A 91 -8.42 11.22 -3.87
CA ARG A 91 -8.69 11.00 -2.44
C ARG A 91 -10.19 11.02 -2.15
N GLN A 92 -10.66 9.98 -1.47
CA GLN A 92 -12.00 9.88 -0.90
C GLN A 92 -11.97 9.76 0.62
N ARG A 93 -10.88 9.20 1.16
CA ARG A 93 -10.60 9.11 2.59
C ARG A 93 -9.22 9.66 2.89
N GLU A 94 -9.20 10.76 3.64
CA GLU A 94 -7.98 11.31 4.21
C GLU A 94 -7.26 10.26 5.06
N VAL A 95 -6.02 9.96 4.70
CA VAL A 95 -5.16 9.01 5.40
C VAL A 95 -3.73 9.56 5.35
N PRO A 96 -3.02 9.61 6.50
CA PRO A 96 -1.66 10.14 6.50
C PRO A 96 -0.74 9.25 5.67
N ILE A 97 0.17 9.90 4.93
CA ILE A 97 1.32 9.28 4.26
C ILE A 97 2.57 9.88 4.91
N ASP A 98 3.17 9.16 5.87
CA ASP A 98 4.31 9.69 6.62
C ASP A 98 5.58 9.75 5.76
N TYR A 99 5.73 8.80 4.84
CA TYR A 99 6.85 8.72 3.90
C TYR A 99 6.33 8.56 2.47
N LEU A 100 6.47 9.61 1.66
CA LEU A 100 6.04 9.61 0.26
C LEU A 100 7.25 9.57 -0.67
N GLY A 101 7.22 8.68 -1.66
CA GLY A 101 8.14 8.70 -2.79
C GLY A 101 7.83 9.83 -3.76
N PHE A 102 6.70 9.73 -4.47
CA PHE A 102 6.30 10.68 -5.51
C PHE A 102 4.81 10.97 -5.49
N GLU A 103 4.45 12.24 -5.58
CA GLU A 103 3.09 12.66 -5.95
C GLU A 103 2.93 12.59 -7.46
N ILE A 104 1.82 12.03 -7.95
CA ILE A 104 1.51 11.95 -9.38
C ILE A 104 0.07 12.39 -9.68
N ASP A 105 -0.13 12.89 -10.89
CA ASP A 105 -1.46 13.17 -11.43
C ASP A 105 -2.32 11.90 -11.56
N ASP A 106 -3.61 12.06 -11.82
CA ASP A 106 -4.49 10.94 -12.14
C ASP A 106 -4.19 10.34 -13.52
N ARG A 107 -3.15 9.51 -13.57
CA ARG A 107 -2.69 8.80 -14.76
C ARG A 107 -2.61 7.31 -14.48
N PHE A 108 -2.98 6.49 -15.44
CA PHE A 108 -2.81 5.05 -15.28
C PHE A 108 -1.33 4.69 -15.40
N VAL A 109 -0.78 4.06 -14.37
CA VAL A 109 0.64 3.70 -14.26
C VAL A 109 0.80 2.21 -13.99
N VAL A 110 1.88 1.64 -14.53
CA VAL A 110 2.27 0.23 -14.36
C VAL A 110 3.78 0.14 -14.13
N GLY A 111 4.26 -1.03 -13.73
CA GLY A 111 5.69 -1.25 -13.45
C GLY A 111 6.05 -1.05 -11.99
N TYR A 112 7.24 -1.51 -11.62
CA TYR A 112 7.73 -1.47 -10.23
C TYR A 112 6.72 -2.06 -9.22
N GLY A 113 6.10 -3.19 -9.59
CA GLY A 113 5.07 -3.88 -8.82
C GLY A 113 3.62 -3.52 -9.18
N LEU A 114 3.37 -2.36 -9.80
CA LEU A 114 2.04 -1.94 -10.27
C LEU A 114 1.63 -2.73 -11.53
N ASP A 115 0.33 -3.02 -11.67
CA ASP A 115 -0.16 -3.88 -12.74
C ASP A 115 -1.32 -3.31 -13.56
N TYR A 116 -1.48 -3.93 -14.73
CA TYR A 116 -2.72 -3.92 -15.49
C TYR A 116 -3.07 -5.36 -15.85
N GLY A 117 -4.14 -5.90 -15.26
CA GLY A 117 -4.55 -7.29 -15.49
C GLY A 117 -3.49 -8.31 -15.10
N GLN A 118 -2.76 -8.08 -14.01
CA GLN A 118 -1.61 -8.88 -13.54
C GLN A 118 -0.35 -8.82 -14.43
N HIS A 119 -0.32 -8.01 -15.49
CA HIS A 119 0.87 -7.79 -16.31
C HIS A 119 1.67 -6.57 -15.84
N TYR A 120 2.90 -6.43 -16.38
CA TYR A 120 3.81 -5.29 -16.22
C TYR A 120 4.45 -5.08 -14.84
N ARG A 121 4.06 -5.84 -13.81
CA ARG A 121 4.65 -5.73 -12.45
C ARG A 121 6.18 -5.79 -12.41
N ASN A 122 6.79 -6.50 -13.35
CA ASN A 122 8.22 -6.76 -13.41
C ASN A 122 9.03 -5.70 -14.17
N LEU A 123 8.41 -4.63 -14.67
CA LEU A 123 9.16 -3.51 -15.25
C LEU A 123 9.99 -2.83 -14.15
N PRO A 124 11.25 -2.46 -14.42
CA PRO A 124 12.14 -1.86 -13.43
C PRO A 124 11.75 -0.42 -13.08
N ASP A 125 10.99 0.25 -13.95
CA ASP A 125 10.58 1.64 -13.80
C ASP A 125 9.06 1.77 -13.76
N ILE A 126 8.60 2.97 -13.42
CA ILE A 126 7.18 3.35 -13.45
C ILE A 126 6.85 3.91 -14.82
N HIS A 127 5.89 3.31 -15.51
CA HIS A 127 5.50 3.70 -16.86
C HIS A 127 4.06 4.19 -16.89
N LEU A 128 3.81 5.23 -17.70
CA LEU A 128 2.46 5.60 -18.12
C LEU A 128 1.93 4.51 -19.06
N LEU A 129 0.77 3.95 -18.75
CA LEU A 129 0.04 3.12 -19.70
C LEU A 129 -0.82 4.05 -20.57
N GLY A 130 -0.45 4.17 -21.84
CA GLY A 130 -1.25 4.89 -22.84
C GLY A 130 -2.54 4.15 -23.18
N ASN A 131 -3.50 4.87 -23.75
CA ASN A 131 -4.66 4.27 -24.41
C ASN A 131 -4.26 3.51 -25.68
#